data_AF-A0A2V8SGF3-F1
#
_entry.id   AF-A0A2V8SGF3-F1
#
_cell.length_a   1.000
_cell.length_b   1.000
_cell.length_c   1.000
_cell.angle_alpha   90.00
_cell.angle_beta   90.00
_cell.angle_gamma   90.00
#
_symmetry.space_group_name_H-M   'P 1'
#
loop_
_entity.id
_entity.type
_entity.pdbx_description
1 polymer ?
#
loop_
_entity_poly.entity_id
_entity_poly.type
_entity_poly.pdbx_seq_one_letter_code
_entity_poly.pdbx_strand_id
1 'polypeptide(L)' 'MQPIKFAFMAGLLSFVFGAGLLFVAFQLGQPASEAARTLHNVLALAALLVGTGGGFLALCAGTVLLVSLFVEPRAAQRKG' A
#
# COMPACT_ATOMS: atom_id res chain seq x y z
N MET A 1 3.85 -10.48 17.36
CA MET A 1 3.03 -10.54 16.12
C MET A 1 2.13 -9.33 15.88
N GLN A 2 1.51 -8.73 16.91
CA GLN A 2 0.66 -7.54 16.76
C GLN A 2 1.29 -6.36 15.99
N PRO A 3 2.56 -5.94 16.21
CA PRO A 3 3.13 -4.78 15.50
C PRO A 3 3.27 -5.01 13.99
N ILE A 4 3.53 -6.25 13.55
CA ILE A 4 3.67 -6.60 12.13
C ILE A 4 2.30 -6.55 11.44
N LYS A 5 1.22 -6.98 12.12
CA LYS A 5 -0.15 -6.84 11.62
C LYS A 5 -0.54 -5.38 11.43
N PHE A 6 -0.17 -4.50 12.38
CA PHE A 6 -0.40 -3.06 12.24
C PHE A 6 0.38 -2.45 11.08
N ALA A 7 1.66 -2.81 10.92
CA ALA A 7 2.46 -2.36 9.78
C ALA A 7 1.84 -2.83 8.45
N PHE A 8 1.44 -4.09 8.35
CA PHE A 8 0.77 -4.62 7.17
C PHE A 8 -0.53 -3.86 6.84
N MET A 9 -1.40 -3.67 7.83
CA MET A 9 -2.67 -2.94 7.64
C MET A 9 -2.45 -1.47 7.28
N ALA A 10 -1.49 -0.79 7.93
CA ALA A 10 -1.14 0.58 7.61
C ALA A 10 -0.60 0.72 6.17
N GLY A 11 0.27 -0.21 5.76
CA GLY A 11 0.77 -0.27 4.39
C GLY A 11 -0.35 -0.53 3.38
N LEU A 12 -1.25 -1.47 3.67
CA LEU A 12 -2.38 -1.80 2.81
C LEU A 12 -3.33 -0.61 2.65
N LEU A 13 -3.68 0.07 3.76
CA LEU A 13 -4.53 1.25 3.73
C LEU A 13 -3.88 2.40 2.96
N SER A 14 -2.58 2.65 3.17
CA SER A 14 -1.82 3.64 2.41
C SER A 14 -1.80 3.29 0.91
N PHE A 15 -1.64 2.01 0.56
CA PHE A 15 -1.67 1.57 -0.84
C PHE A 15 -3.03 1.85 -1.49
N VAL A 16 -4.13 1.46 -0.84
CA VAL A 16 -5.50 1.69 -1.33
C VAL A 16 -5.79 3.19 -1.45
N PHE A 17 -5.38 3.99 -0.47
CA PHE A 17 -5.56 5.44 -0.49
C PHE A 17 -4.75 6.09 -1.64
N GLY A 18 -3.49 5.68 -1.83
CA GLY A 18 -2.66 6.13 -2.95
C GLY A 18 -3.26 5.75 -4.31
N ALA A 19 -3.77 4.53 -4.46
CA ALA A 19 -4.45 4.09 -5.68
C ALA A 19 -5.73 4.90 -5.95
N GLY A 20 -6.52 5.21 -4.91
CA GLY A 20 -7.70 6.05 -5.01
C GLY A 20 -7.37 7.48 -5.44
N LEU A 21 -6.33 8.08 -4.86
CA LEU A 21 -5.84 9.39 -5.28
C LEU A 21 -5.36 9.40 -6.73
N LEU A 22 -4.72 8.32 -7.18
CA LEU A 22 -4.27 8.19 -8.57
C LEU A 22 -5.47 8.14 -9.52
N PHE A 23 -6.52 7.40 -9.14
CA PHE A 23 -7.76 7.34 -9.91
C PHE A 23 -8.44 8.71 -10.01
N VAL A 24 -8.50 9.46 -8.90
CA VAL A 24 -9.03 10.83 -8.87
C VAL A 24 -8.18 11.75 -9.75
N ALA A 25 -6.85 11.65 -9.68
CA ALA A 25 -5.95 12.39 -10.56
C ALA A 25 -6.28 12.10 -12.02
N PHE A 26 -6.42 10.83 -12.39
CA PHE A 26 -6.72 10.41 -13.76
C PHE A 26 -8.04 10.99 -14.28
N GLN A 27 -9.09 10.99 -13.44
CA GLN A 27 -10.38 11.59 -13.77
C GLN A 27 -10.30 13.12 -13.95
N LEU A 28 -9.45 13.79 -13.18
CA LEU A 28 -9.21 15.24 -13.27
C LEU A 28 -8.29 15.64 -14.44
N GLY A 29 -7.54 14.70 -15.02
CA GLY A 29 -6.60 14.92 -16.12
C GLY A 29 -7.25 15.17 -17.50
N GLN A 30 -8.58 15.29 -17.56
CA GLN A 30 -9.32 15.74 -18.74
C GLN A 30 -8.87 17.16 -19.13
N PRO A 31 -8.91 17.56 -20.42
CA PRO A 31 -8.11 18.66 -20.97
C PRO A 31 -8.53 20.02 -20.42
N ALA A 32 -8.01 20.37 -19.26
CA ALA A 32 -8.15 21.67 -18.64
C ALA A 32 -6.80 22.41 -18.68
N SER A 33 -6.89 23.74 -18.65
CA SER A 33 -5.82 24.74 -18.74
C SER A 33 -4.51 24.38 -18.01
N GLU A 34 -3.40 25.03 -18.38
CA GLU A 34 -2.05 24.70 -17.85
C GLU A 34 -1.96 24.66 -16.31
N ALA A 35 -2.77 25.45 -15.60
CA ALA A 35 -2.86 25.43 -14.14
C ALA A 35 -3.48 24.13 -13.57
N ALA A 36 -4.41 23.49 -14.30
CA ALA A 36 -4.96 22.19 -13.92
C ALA A 36 -3.94 21.05 -14.15
N ARG A 37 -3.01 21.24 -15.09
CA ARG A 37 -1.99 20.24 -15.44
C ARG A 37 -0.90 20.11 -14.37
N THR A 38 -0.48 21.22 -13.77
CA THR A 38 0.48 21.20 -12.64
C THR A 38 -0.15 20.57 -11.40
N LEU A 39 -1.40 20.93 -11.08
CA LEU A 39 -2.14 20.34 -9.96
C LEU A 39 -2.35 18.83 -10.16
N HIS A 40 -2.70 18.40 -11.38
CA HIS A 40 -2.81 16.98 -11.75
C HIS A 40 -1.49 16.24 -11.53
N ASN A 41 -0.37 16.78 -12.00
CA ASN A 41 0.95 16.15 -11.84
C ASN A 41 1.36 16.02 -10.37
N VAL A 42 1.11 17.04 -9.55
CA VAL A 42 1.39 16.99 -8.10
C VAL A 42 0.52 15.94 -7.41
N LEU A 43 -0.77 15.89 -7.75
CA LEU A 43 -1.70 14.89 -7.20
C LEU A 43 -1.28 13.47 -7.60
N ALA A 44 -0.92 13.26 -8.87
CA ALA A 44 -0.47 11.97 -9.38
C ALA A 44 0.86 11.54 -8.73
N LEU A 45 1.81 12.48 -8.53
CA LEU A 45 3.07 12.20 -7.86
C LEU A 45 2.86 11.82 -6.40
N ALA A 46 2.02 12.57 -5.68
CA ALA A 46 1.66 12.25 -4.29
C ALA A 46 0.96 10.88 -4.19
N ALA A 47 0.05 10.59 -5.11
CA ALA A 47 -0.64 9.30 -5.19
C ALA A 47 0.34 8.14 -5.43
N LEU A 48 1.29 8.31 -6.34
CA LEU A 48 2.35 7.34 -6.60
C LEU A 48 3.24 7.11 -5.37
N LEU A 49 3.65 8.18 -4.68
CA LEU A 49 4.48 8.09 -3.48
C LEU A 49 3.77 7.34 -2.34
N VAL A 50 2.52 7.72 -2.06
CA VAL A 50 1.71 7.09 -1.00
C VAL A 50 1.34 5.65 -1.36
N GLY A 51 1.03 5.41 -2.63
CA GLY A 51 0.72 4.07 -3.15
C GLY A 51 1.94 3.15 -3.08
N THR A 52 3.06 3.52 -3.69
CA THR A 52 4.27 2.70 -3.72
C THR A 52 4.89 2.51 -2.34
N GLY A 53 4.94 3.57 -1.51
CA GLY A 53 5.42 3.48 -0.13
C GLY A 53 4.54 2.56 0.73
N GLY A 54 3.22 2.72 0.66
CA GLY A 54 2.26 1.85 1.34
C GLY A 54 2.35 0.39 0.88
N GLY A 55 2.42 0.17 -0.43
CA GLY A 55 2.54 -1.16 -1.04
C GLY A 55 3.85 -1.85 -0.66
N PHE A 56 4.96 -1.12 -0.65
CA PHE A 56 6.25 -1.64 -0.20
C PHE A 56 6.20 -2.09 1.27
N LEU A 57 5.63 -1.25 2.14
CA LEU A 57 5.48 -1.56 3.55
C LEU A 57 4.56 -2.78 3.78
N ALA A 58 3.48 -2.89 2.99
CA ALA A 58 2.59 -4.05 3.02
C ALA A 58 3.27 -5.33 2.53
N LEU A 59 4.09 -5.29 1.48
CA LEU A 59 4.83 -6.45 0.99
C LEU A 59 5.89 -6.91 2.00
N CYS A 60 6.65 -5.98 2.58
CA CYS A 60 7.64 -6.29 3.61
C CYS A 60 7.01 -6.89 4.88
N ALA A 61 5.96 -6.26 5.41
CA ALA A 61 5.28 -6.79 6.60
C ALA A 61 4.51 -8.08 6.30
N GLY A 62 3.90 -8.17 5.12
CA GLY A 62 3.08 -9.31 4.69
C GLY A 62 3.90 -10.58 4.48
N THR A 63 5.08 -10.49 3.87
CA THR A 63 5.98 -11.66 3.70
C THR A 63 6.44 -12.21 5.05
N VAL A 64 6.82 -11.35 6.00
CA VAL A 64 7.18 -11.76 7.36
C VAL A 64 6.00 -12.41 8.08
N LEU A 65 4.79 -11.84 7.94
CA LEU A 65 3.58 -12.41 8.51
C LEU A 65 3.28 -13.80 7.93
N LEU A 66 3.43 -13.95 6.61
CA LEU A 66 3.21 -15.21 5.89
C LEU A 66 4.19 -16.28 6.36
N VAL A 67 5.49 -15.95 6.44
CA VAL A 67 6.52 -16.86 6.96
C VAL A 67 6.21 -17.28 8.39
N SER A 68 5.82 -16.34 9.25
CA SER A 68 5.46 -16.68 10.64
C SER A 68 4.27 -17.65 10.72
N LEU A 69 3.26 -17.46 9.87
CA LEU A 69 2.09 -18.34 9.77
C LEU A 69 2.39 -19.69 9.14
N PHE A 70 3.45 -19.83 8.33
CA PHE A 70 3.87 -21.12 7.76
C PHE A 70 4.90 -21.87 8.62
N VAL A 71 5.67 -21.16 9.46
CA VAL A 71 6.64 -21.75 10.38
C VAL A 71 5.98 -22.23 11.68
N GLU A 72 5.02 -21.50 12.24
CA GLU A 72 4.27 -21.93 13.43
C GLU A 72 3.46 -23.25 13.28
N PRO A 73 2.77 -23.57 12.16
CA PRO A 73 2.03 -24.82 12.03
C PRO A 73 2.95 -26.05 12.05
N ARG A 74 4.22 -25.91 11.66
CA ARG A 74 5.20 -27.01 11.75
C ARG A 74 5.64 -27.30 13.19
N ALA A 75 5.58 -26.33 14.09
CA ALA A 75 5.88 -26.53 15.50
C ALA A 75 4.70 -27.14 16.27
N ALA A 76 3.46 -26.78 15.89
CA ALA A 76 2.25 -27.34 16.49
C ALA A 76 2.00 -28.81 16.10
N GLN A 77 2.32 -29.21 14.86
CA GLN A 77 2.16 -30.61 14.43
C GLN A 77 3.29 -31.56 14.89
N ARG A 78 4.37 -31.05 15.47
CA ARG A 78 5.48 -31.88 16.00
C ARG A 78 5.30 -32.29 17.47
N LYS A 79 4.22 -31.85 18.12
CA LYS A 79 3.87 -32.17 19.52
C LYS A 79 2.52 -32.90 19.66
N GLY A 80 1.98 -33.43 18.56
CA GLY A 80 0.81 -34.32 18.57
C GLY A 80 1.23 -35.77 18.54
#